data_AF-A0AAV9MKM4-F1
#
_entry.id   AF-A0AAV9MKM4-F1
#
_cell.length_a   1.000
_cell.length_b   1.000
_cell.length_c   1.000
_cell.angle_alpha   90.00
_cell.angle_beta   90.00
_cell.angle_gamma   90.00
#
_symmetry.space_group_name_H-M   'P 1'
#
loop_
_entity.id
_entity.type
_entity.pdbx_description
1 polymer ?
#
loop_
_entity_poly.entity_id
_entity_poly.type
_entity_poly.pdbx_seq_one_letter_code
_entity_poly.pdbx_strand_id
1 'polypeptide(L)'
;MATVRNLKIKTSTCKRILKELHSYEKEVEREAGKTADMKEKGADPYDLKQQENVLAESRMMVPDCRKRLEGALEDLKGTLVELEETDEKQGPEFEEARNIIADVEKLFESSEV
;
A
#
# COMPACT_ATOMS: atom_id res chain seq x y z
N MET A 1 -13.42 23.67 3.13
CA MET A 1 -14.69 23.00 2.79
C MET A 1 -14.41 21.85 1.85
N ALA A 2 -14.20 20.68 2.46
CA ALA A 2 -14.29 19.39 1.82
C ALA A 2 -15.65 19.23 1.11
N THR A 3 -15.66 18.34 0.12
CA THR A 3 -16.86 17.99 -0.64
C THR A 3 -16.90 16.48 -0.82
N VAL A 4 -18.09 15.91 -1.04
CA VAL A 4 -18.23 14.47 -1.37
C VAL A 4 -17.39 14.09 -2.60
N ARG A 5 -17.24 15.01 -3.57
CA ARG A 5 -16.34 14.83 -4.72
C ARG A 5 -14.88 14.66 -4.27
N ASN A 6 -14.40 15.48 -3.33
CA ASN A 6 -13.04 15.37 -2.80
C ASN A 6 -12.84 14.06 -2.05
N LEU A 7 -13.83 13.64 -1.26
CA LEU A 7 -13.81 12.35 -0.55
C LEU A 7 -13.64 11.18 -1.52
N LYS A 8 -14.40 11.17 -2.62
CA LYS A 8 -14.30 10.14 -3.66
C LYS A 8 -12.93 10.12 -4.35
N ILE A 9 -12.36 11.29 -4.63
CA ILE A 9 -11.02 11.40 -5.25
C ILE A 9 -9.95 10.84 -4.31
N LYS A 10 -9.96 11.25 -3.04
CA LYS A 10 -8.95 10.81 -2.05
C LYS A 10 -9.09 9.32 -1.74
N THR A 11 -10.32 8.81 -1.70
CA THR A 11 -10.60 7.36 -1.60
C THR A 11 -9.99 6.60 -2.77
N SER A 12 -10.20 7.08 -4.00
CA SER A 12 -9.63 6.46 -5.21
C SER A 12 -8.10 6.51 -5.22
N THR A 13 -7.50 7.60 -4.74
CA THR A 13 -6.04 7.73 -4.57
C THR A 13 -5.50 6.69 -3.60
N CYS A 14 -6.10 6.55 -2.40
CA CYS A 14 -5.72 5.51 -1.45
C CYS A 14 -5.83 4.11 -2.06
N LYS A 15 -6.95 3.80 -2.73
CA LYS A 15 -7.15 2.51 -3.42
C LYS A 15 -6.06 2.20 -4.43
N ARG A 16 -5.64 3.19 -5.22
CA ARG A 16 -4.59 3.01 -6.22
C ARG A 16 -3.25 2.72 -5.56
N ILE A 17 -2.86 3.50 -4.57
CA ILE A 17 -1.56 3.33 -3.89
C ILE A 17 -1.53 2.01 -3.13
N LEU A 18 -2.64 1.59 -2.51
CA LEU A 18 -2.76 0.27 -1.88
C LEU A 18 -2.54 -0.88 -2.88
N LYS A 19 -3.10 -0.77 -4.09
CA LYS A 19 -2.85 -1.76 -5.16
C LYS A 19 -1.40 -1.74 -5.64
N GLU A 20 -0.77 -0.57 -5.74
CA GLU A 20 0.66 -0.44 -6.05
C GLU A 20 1.51 -1.15 -5.00
N LEU A 21 1.23 -0.92 -3.72
CA LEU A 21 1.93 -1.55 -2.60
C LEU A 21 1.85 -3.08 -2.69
N HIS A 22 0.64 -3.63 -2.84
CA HIS A 22 0.46 -5.07 -3.01
C HIS A 22 1.19 -5.63 -4.24
N SER A 23 1.30 -4.85 -5.32
CA SER A 23 2.06 -5.28 -6.51
C SER A 23 3.56 -5.37 -6.20
N TYR A 24 4.12 -4.39 -5.48
CA TYR A 24 5.52 -4.42 -5.07
C TYR A 24 5.79 -5.55 -4.06
N GLU A 25 4.90 -5.77 -3.09
CA GLU A 25 5.03 -6.87 -2.12
C GLU A 25 5.02 -8.24 -2.79
N LYS A 26 4.13 -8.46 -3.77
CA LYS A 26 4.12 -9.69 -4.58
C LYS A 26 5.39 -9.88 -5.39
N GLU A 27 5.97 -8.80 -5.88
CA GLU A 27 7.26 -8.84 -6.56
C GLU A 27 8.39 -9.22 -5.59
N VAL A 28 8.42 -8.63 -4.39
CA VAL A 28 9.38 -9.06 -3.34
C VAL A 28 9.21 -10.54 -3.00
N GLU A 29 7.98 -11.03 -2.84
CA GLU A 29 7.71 -12.44 -2.55
C GLU A 29 8.23 -13.35 -3.68
N ARG A 30 7.94 -13.02 -4.94
CA ARG A 30 8.39 -13.78 -6.11
C ARG A 30 9.91 -13.82 -6.21
N GLU A 31 10.57 -12.67 -6.09
CA GLU A 31 12.03 -12.61 -6.18
C GLU A 31 12.69 -13.29 -4.98
N ALA A 32 12.10 -13.22 -3.78
CA ALA A 32 12.59 -13.93 -2.60
C ALA A 32 12.47 -15.46 -2.77
N GLY A 33 11.35 -15.94 -3.29
CA GLY A 33 11.15 -17.36 -3.61
C GLY A 33 12.17 -17.86 -4.64
N LYS A 34 12.42 -17.07 -5.70
CA LYS A 34 13.43 -17.38 -6.70
C LYS A 34 14.84 -17.41 -6.12
N THR A 35 15.22 -16.45 -5.27
CA THR A 35 16.53 -16.45 -4.59
C THR A 35 16.69 -17.68 -3.69
N ALA A 36 15.66 -18.06 -2.95
CA ALA A 36 15.67 -19.24 -2.08
C ALA A 36 15.86 -20.54 -2.89
N ASP A 37 15.12 -20.69 -3.99
CA ASP A 37 15.22 -21.84 -4.90
C ASP A 37 16.61 -21.93 -5.56
N MET A 38 17.18 -20.80 -6.01
CA MET A 38 18.55 -20.76 -6.54
C MET A 38 19.59 -21.19 -5.51
N LYS A 39 19.41 -20.77 -4.25
CA LYS A 39 20.29 -21.16 -3.15
C LYS A 39 20.18 -22.66 -2.83
N GLU A 40 18.97 -23.21 -2.81
CA GLU A 40 18.72 -24.64 -2.57
C GLU A 40 19.32 -25.52 -3.69
N LYS A 41 19.21 -25.08 -4.93
CA LYS A 41 19.76 -25.77 -6.11
C LYS A 41 21.27 -25.61 -6.26
N GLY A 42 21.94 -24.87 -5.36
CA GLY A 42 23.38 -24.64 -5.42
C GLY A 42 23.81 -23.87 -6.67
N ALA A 43 23.04 -22.84 -7.05
CA ALA A 43 23.37 -21.97 -8.17
C ALA A 43 24.77 -21.35 -8.02
N ASP A 44 25.39 -21.00 -9.15
CA ASP A 44 26.70 -20.36 -9.16
C ASP A 44 26.68 -19.06 -8.32
N PRO A 45 27.75 -18.75 -7.55
CA PRO A 45 27.78 -17.56 -6.70
C PRO A 45 27.53 -16.24 -7.43
N TYR A 46 27.93 -16.12 -8.69
CA TYR A 46 27.68 -14.92 -9.49
C TYR A 46 26.19 -14.76 -9.81
N ASP A 47 25.55 -15.84 -10.26
CA ASP A 47 24.12 -15.86 -10.58
C ASP A 47 23.27 -15.62 -9.33
N LEU A 48 23.64 -16.24 -8.21
CA LEU A 48 22.97 -16.00 -6.92
C LEU A 48 23.12 -14.53 -6.51
N LYS A 49 24.32 -13.96 -6.65
CA LYS A 49 24.57 -12.55 -6.30
C LYS A 49 23.74 -11.60 -7.16
N GLN A 50 23.61 -11.89 -8.46
CA GLN A 50 22.77 -11.11 -9.35
C GLN A 50 21.30 -11.15 -8.90
N GLN A 51 20.79 -12.34 -8.57
CA GLN A 51 19.41 -12.48 -8.11
C GLN A 51 19.17 -11.81 -6.74
N GLU A 52 20.16 -11.82 -5.84
CA GLU A 52 20.10 -11.05 -4.58
C GLU A 52 19.98 -9.55 -4.83
N ASN A 53 20.67 -9.01 -5.84
CA ASN A 53 20.57 -7.60 -6.19
C ASN A 53 19.17 -7.27 -6.73
N VAL A 54 18.59 -8.13 -7.57
CA VAL A 54 17.20 -7.98 -8.06
C VAL A 54 16.23 -7.95 -6.88
N LEU A 55 16.34 -8.89 -5.94
CA LEU A 55 15.52 -8.89 -4.73
C LEU A 55 15.71 -7.61 -3.88
N ALA A 56 16.93 -7.10 -3.77
CA ALA A 56 17.20 -5.87 -3.05
C ALA A 56 16.53 -4.67 -3.73
N GLU A 57 16.61 -4.57 -5.06
CA GLU A 57 15.94 -3.53 -5.85
C GLU A 57 14.41 -3.57 -5.69
N SER A 58 13.81 -4.76 -5.77
CA SER A 58 12.38 -4.93 -5.51
C SER A 58 11.98 -4.44 -4.10
N ARG A 59 12.79 -4.75 -3.08
CA ARG A 59 12.55 -4.31 -1.70
C ARG A 59 12.66 -2.80 -1.53
N MET A 60 13.54 -2.14 -2.26
CA MET A 60 13.73 -0.68 -2.17
C MET A 60 12.49 0.11 -2.62
N MET A 61 11.59 -0.49 -3.41
CA MET A 61 10.36 0.18 -3.89
C MET A 61 9.26 0.27 -2.83
N VAL A 62 9.24 -0.65 -1.86
CA VAL A 62 8.16 -0.78 -0.87
C VAL A 62 8.09 0.42 0.11
N PRO A 63 9.20 0.91 0.69
CA PRO A 63 9.14 1.97 1.71
C PRO A 63 8.53 3.28 1.21
N ASP A 64 8.90 3.75 0.02
CA ASP A 64 8.32 4.99 -0.54
C ASP A 64 6.83 4.82 -0.83
N CYS A 65 6.42 3.65 -1.33
CA CYS A 65 5.01 3.37 -1.59
C CYS A 65 4.18 3.37 -0.29
N ARG A 66 4.71 2.77 0.79
CA ARG A 66 4.08 2.81 2.12
C ARG A 66 3.94 4.24 2.64
N LYS A 67 5.00 5.05 2.56
CA LYS A 67 4.96 6.46 2.95
C LYS A 67 3.93 7.26 2.17
N ARG A 68 3.82 7.04 0.85
CA ARG A 68 2.78 7.66 0.02
C ARG A 68 1.38 7.21 0.41
N LEU A 69 1.22 5.95 0.82
CA LEU A 69 -0.05 5.42 1.28
C LEU A 69 -0.46 6.01 2.63
N GLU A 70 0.48 6.14 3.58
CA GLU A 70 0.27 6.82 4.87
C GLU A 70 -0.21 8.26 4.67
N GLY A 71 0.49 9.03 3.84
CA GLY A 71 0.06 10.41 3.56
C GLY A 71 -1.31 10.51 2.88
N ALA A 72 -1.62 9.58 1.97
CA ALA A 72 -2.95 9.52 1.34
C ALA A 72 -4.05 9.14 2.36
N LEU A 73 -3.74 8.24 3.30
CA LEU A 73 -4.65 7.83 4.37
C LEU A 73 -4.97 9.01 5.30
N GLU A 74 -3.95 9.75 5.74
CA GLU A 74 -4.12 10.95 6.57
C GLU A 74 -5.00 11.99 5.87
N ASP A 75 -4.74 12.25 4.59
CA ASP A 75 -5.50 13.19 3.78
C ASP A 75 -6.98 12.76 3.60
N LEU A 76 -7.21 11.46 3.40
CA LEU A 76 -8.55 10.88 3.33
C LEU A 76 -9.30 11.00 4.68
N LYS A 77 -8.65 10.65 5.79
CA LYS A 77 -9.21 10.77 7.14
C LYS A 77 -9.58 12.21 7.47
N GLY A 78 -8.68 13.17 7.20
CA GLY A 78 -8.95 14.59 7.44
C GLY A 78 -10.16 15.10 6.64
N THR A 79 -10.29 14.65 5.38
CA THR A 79 -11.45 15.00 4.54
C THR A 79 -12.74 14.38 5.05
N LEU A 80 -12.69 13.13 5.54
CA LEU A 80 -13.84 12.45 6.11
C LEU A 80 -14.34 13.18 7.36
N VAL A 81 -13.43 13.54 8.28
CA VAL A 81 -13.77 14.28 9.51
C VAL A 81 -14.43 15.63 9.19
N GLU A 82 -13.87 16.41 8.26
CA GLU A 82 -14.45 17.70 7.86
C GLU A 82 -15.88 17.55 7.31
N LEU A 83 -16.17 16.47 6.58
CA LEU A 83 -17.51 16.20 6.05
C LEU A 83 -18.47 15.64 7.11
N GLU A 84 -17.97 14.86 8.08
CA GLU A 84 -18.77 14.36 9.20
C GLU A 84 -19.22 15.46 10.16
N GLU A 85 -18.68 16.67 10.06
CA GLU A 85 -19.19 17.84 10.76
C GLU A 85 -20.40 18.50 10.06
N THR A 86 -20.69 18.11 8.82
CA THR A 86 -21.82 18.62 8.00
C THR A 86 -23.05 17.72 8.08
N ASP A 87 -24.22 18.15 7.59
CA ASP A 87 -25.44 17.33 7.62
C ASP A 87 -25.41 16.11 6.66
N GLU A 88 -24.48 16.07 5.69
CA GLU A 88 -24.33 14.99 4.71
C GLU A 88 -23.28 13.95 5.16
N LYS A 89 -23.60 13.12 6.17
CA LYS A 89 -22.64 12.15 6.77
C LYS A 89 -22.77 10.72 6.26
N GLN A 90 -23.63 10.49 5.27
CA GLN A 90 -24.05 9.16 4.85
C GLN A 90 -24.07 9.05 3.33
N GLY A 91 -23.86 7.84 2.83
CA GLY A 91 -23.84 7.55 1.40
C GLY A 91 -22.72 6.57 1.03
N PRO A 92 -22.77 6.04 -0.19
CA PRO A 92 -21.81 5.04 -0.65
C PRO A 92 -20.37 5.57 -0.64
N GLU A 93 -20.15 6.86 -0.88
CA GLU A 93 -18.83 7.47 -0.82
C GLU A 93 -18.22 7.45 0.59
N PHE A 94 -19.05 7.60 1.63
CA PHE A 94 -18.61 7.56 3.03
C PHE A 94 -18.28 6.13 3.46
N GLU A 95 -19.12 5.16 3.09
CA GLU A 95 -18.87 3.74 3.36
C GLU A 95 -17.60 3.27 2.66
N GLU A 96 -17.42 3.64 1.39
CA GLU A 96 -16.23 3.30 0.61
C GLU A 96 -14.96 3.92 1.21
N ALA A 97 -15.02 5.17 1.68
CA ALA A 97 -13.92 5.83 2.37
C ALA A 97 -13.57 5.11 3.68
N ARG A 98 -14.56 4.80 4.54
CA ARG A 98 -14.35 4.07 5.81
C ARG A 98 -13.75 2.69 5.58
N ASN A 99 -14.24 1.95 4.60
CA ASN A 99 -13.72 0.63 4.27
C ASN A 99 -12.25 0.70 3.86
N ILE A 100 -11.87 1.67 3.02
CA ILE A 100 -10.48 1.84 2.62
C ILE A 100 -9.58 2.32 3.75
N ILE A 101 -10.08 3.19 4.62
CA ILE A 101 -9.35 3.56 5.84
C ILE A 101 -9.06 2.31 6.66
N ALA A 102 -10.08 1.49 6.95
CA ALA A 102 -9.92 0.27 7.75
C ALA A 102 -8.96 -0.75 7.10
N ASP A 103 -9.06 -0.97 5.79
CA ASP A 103 -8.18 -1.87 5.05
C ASP A 103 -6.71 -1.43 5.15
N VAL A 104 -6.44 -0.14 4.99
CA VAL A 104 -5.09 0.42 5.04
C VAL A 104 -4.54 0.45 6.47
N GLU A 105 -5.36 0.80 7.46
CA GLU A 105 -4.98 0.75 8.88
C GLU A 105 -4.58 -0.67 9.31
N LYS A 106 -5.40 -1.65 8.95
CA LYS A 106 -5.12 -3.07 9.24
C LYS A 106 -3.79 -3.52 8.61
N LEU A 107 -3.47 -3.05 7.40
CA LEU A 107 -2.20 -3.33 6.76
C LEU A 107 -1.03 -2.78 7.58
N PHE A 108 -1.14 -1.54 8.08
CA PHE A 108 -0.08 -0.94 8.90
C PHE A 108 0.06 -1.62 10.27
N GLU A 109 -1.05 -1.95 10.94
CA GLU A 109 -1.02 -2.71 12.21
C GLU A 109 -0.33 -4.08 12.05
N SER A 110 -0.60 -4.78 10.94
CA SER A 110 0.02 -6.09 10.66
C SER A 110 1.52 -6.02 10.33
N SER A 111 2.06 -4.82 10.09
CA SER A 111 3.47 -4.62 9.72
C SER A 111 4.33 -4.04 10.85
N GLU A 112 3.73 -3.60 11.96
CA GLU A 112 4.43 -3.10 13.16
C GLU A 112 4.76 -4.21 14.18
N VAL A 113 4.50 -5.48 13.84
CA VAL A 113 4.82 -6.69 14.63
C VAL A 113 5.91 -7.50 13.94
#